data_AF-A0A0J9U2C3-F1
#
_entry.id   AF-A0A0J9U2C3-F1
#
_cell.length_a   1.000
_cell.length_b   1.000
_cell.length_c   1.000
_cell.angle_alpha   90.00
_cell.angle_beta   90.00
_cell.angle_gamma   90.00
#
_symmetry.space_group_name_H-M   'P 1'
#
loop_
_entity.id
_entity.type
_entity.pdbx_description
1 polymer ?
#
loop_
_entity_poly.entity_id
_entity_poly.type
_entity_poly.pdbx_seq_one_letter_code
_entity_poly.pdbx_strand_id
1 'polypeptide(L)'
;MDLSQKCYAKKKEISLCNVYLIYQSKNNIKFKIALWKKKGCGDQDFYRNYLIAENYLTYLRSNVNARIVENACKYFSYWVYKEMIMEKSYSYSVPELHDIIRQSKNIHICQDYVHNITPEIYLNIKKLIDLHNNFMEVLGGTNSFDCDKAEKLFNLYNGLINTCYLNSDDPFCNGIETIRNGYNKTLINAKDCAPYNFLQPFQKRPEKSANTIATAAITAISFASIMTYKVSKRYR
;
A
#
# COMPACT_ATOMS: atom_id res chain seq x y z
N MET A 1 28.61 -27.49 32.48
CA MET A 1 27.16 -27.58 32.76
C MET A 1 26.50 -26.38 32.10
N ASP A 2 25.71 -26.65 31.07
CA ASP A 2 25.31 -25.71 30.00
C ASP A 2 24.21 -24.71 30.43
N LEU A 3 24.28 -23.49 29.90
CA LEU A 3 23.41 -22.34 30.17
C LEU A 3 21.95 -22.55 29.73
N SER A 4 21.68 -23.62 28.98
CA SER A 4 20.33 -24.05 28.57
C SER A 4 19.44 -24.53 29.72
N GLN A 5 20.02 -25.03 30.81
CA GLN A 5 19.24 -25.58 31.94
C GLN A 5 18.79 -24.55 32.98
N LYS A 6 19.30 -23.32 32.96
CA LYS A 6 18.85 -22.26 33.90
C LYS A 6 17.58 -21.53 33.44
N CYS A 7 17.14 -21.71 32.20
CA CYS A 7 15.91 -21.08 31.70
C CYS A 7 14.61 -21.78 32.15
N TYR A 8 14.67 -23.03 32.63
CA TYR A 8 13.46 -23.78 33.00
C TYR A 8 12.99 -23.54 34.45
N ALA A 9 13.75 -22.82 35.27
CA ALA A 9 13.47 -22.69 36.70
C ALA A 9 13.47 -21.23 37.18
N LYS A 10 12.54 -20.41 36.69
CA LYS A 10 11.92 -19.31 37.48
C LYS A 10 10.82 -18.60 36.69
N LYS A 11 9.62 -19.19 36.72
CA LYS A 11 8.37 -18.63 36.18
C LYS A 11 7.80 -17.48 37.04
N LYS A 12 8.63 -16.72 37.78
CA LYS A 12 8.16 -15.76 38.80
C LYS A 12 8.99 -14.46 38.97
N GLU A 13 9.81 -14.08 38.01
CA GLU A 13 10.53 -12.78 38.01
C GLU A 13 10.35 -12.04 36.67
N ILE A 14 9.12 -11.67 36.36
CA ILE A 14 8.77 -10.94 35.13
C ILE A 14 9.13 -9.43 35.20
N SER A 15 9.48 -8.85 36.35
CA SER A 15 9.59 -7.37 36.45
C SER A 15 11.00 -6.76 36.37
N LEU A 16 12.10 -7.51 36.48
CA LEU A 16 13.45 -6.90 36.50
C LEU A 16 14.28 -7.15 35.23
N CYS A 17 13.97 -8.19 34.45
CA CYS A 17 14.62 -8.43 33.15
C CYS A 17 14.24 -7.36 32.11
N ASN A 18 13.02 -6.84 32.16
CA ASN A 18 12.53 -5.88 31.16
C ASN A 18 13.28 -4.54 31.19
N VAL A 19 13.64 -4.01 32.37
CA VAL A 19 14.27 -2.67 32.45
C VAL A 19 15.72 -2.68 31.96
N TYR A 20 16.49 -3.72 32.29
CA TYR A 20 17.89 -3.87 31.84
C TYR A 20 17.99 -4.16 30.32
N LEU A 21 17.03 -4.93 29.77
CA LEU A 21 16.94 -5.23 28.34
C LEU A 21 16.45 -4.02 27.52
N ILE A 22 15.58 -3.17 28.07
CA ILE A 22 15.16 -1.91 27.45
C ILE A 22 16.33 -0.92 27.36
N TYR A 23 17.20 -0.86 28.38
CA TYR A 23 18.37 0.04 28.38
C TYR A 23 19.41 -0.36 27.31
N GLN A 24 19.66 -1.65 27.13
CA GLN A 24 20.57 -2.20 26.10
C GLN A 24 19.95 -2.19 24.68
N SER A 25 18.62 -2.10 24.57
CA SER A 25 17.91 -2.11 23.27
C SER A 25 18.16 -0.87 22.41
N LYS A 26 18.67 0.24 22.97
CA LYS A 26 18.83 1.48 22.21
C LYS A 26 19.95 1.42 21.17
N ASN A 27 21.01 0.61 21.36
CA ASN A 27 22.23 0.71 20.53
C ASN A 27 22.75 -0.61 19.91
N ASN A 28 22.02 -1.73 19.95
CA ASN A 28 22.48 -2.98 19.28
C ASN A 28 21.40 -3.58 18.36
N ILE A 29 21.60 -3.40 17.06
CA ILE A 29 20.69 -3.86 15.98
C ILE A 29 20.54 -5.39 15.97
N LYS A 30 21.62 -6.15 16.21
CA LYS A 30 21.55 -7.62 16.30
C LYS A 30 20.63 -8.06 17.46
N PHE A 31 20.62 -7.29 18.55
CA PHE A 31 19.76 -7.53 19.70
C PHE A 31 18.30 -7.20 19.41
N LYS A 32 18.02 -6.09 18.70
CA LYS A 32 16.67 -5.78 18.21
C LYS A 32 16.13 -6.89 17.30
N ILE A 33 16.92 -7.36 16.33
CA ILE A 33 16.54 -8.47 15.43
C ILE A 33 16.30 -9.77 16.21
N ALA A 34 17.12 -10.07 17.23
CA ALA A 34 16.93 -11.25 18.08
C ALA A 34 15.67 -11.17 18.96
N LEU A 35 15.39 -10.01 19.55
CA LEU A 35 14.14 -9.73 20.28
C LEU A 35 12.92 -9.77 19.36
N TRP A 36 13.08 -9.33 18.11
CA TRP A 36 12.05 -9.30 17.09
C TRP A 36 11.68 -10.71 16.61
N LYS A 37 12.70 -11.54 16.32
CA LYS A 37 12.50 -12.98 16.16
C LYS A 37 11.81 -13.56 17.39
N LYS A 38 12.23 -13.21 18.61
CA LYS A 38 11.61 -13.76 19.82
C LYS A 38 10.16 -13.29 20.08
N LYS A 39 9.79 -12.05 19.72
CA LYS A 39 8.41 -11.52 19.84
C LYS A 39 7.49 -11.97 18.71
N GLY A 40 8.02 -12.14 17.50
CA GLY A 40 7.27 -12.56 16.31
C GLY A 40 7.24 -14.07 16.06
N CYS A 41 8.16 -14.87 16.63
CA CYS A 41 8.19 -16.33 16.44
C CYS A 41 7.01 -17.08 17.08
N GLY A 42 6.19 -16.41 17.91
CA GLY A 42 4.91 -16.96 18.36
C GLY A 42 3.78 -16.80 17.33
N ASP A 43 3.93 -15.89 16.35
CA ASP A 43 2.96 -15.60 15.31
C ASP A 43 3.50 -16.06 13.95
N GLN A 44 3.01 -17.22 13.52
CA GLN A 44 3.43 -17.85 12.28
C GLN A 44 3.07 -17.03 11.03
N ASP A 45 1.96 -16.28 11.06
CA ASP A 45 1.54 -15.44 9.94
C ASP A 45 2.47 -14.24 9.77
N PHE A 46 2.83 -13.60 10.88
CA PHE A 46 3.78 -12.49 10.86
C PHE A 46 5.15 -12.92 10.32
N TYR A 47 5.69 -14.05 10.80
CA TYR A 47 6.97 -14.56 10.32
C TYR A 47 6.93 -14.93 8.83
N ARG A 48 5.85 -15.59 8.37
CA ARG A 48 5.64 -15.87 6.95
C ARG A 48 5.65 -14.59 6.12
N ASN A 49 4.91 -13.57 6.55
CA ASN A 49 4.82 -12.32 5.81
C ASN A 49 6.13 -11.53 5.81
N TYR A 50 6.91 -11.59 6.90
CA TYR A 50 8.27 -11.05 6.94
C TYR A 50 9.18 -11.70 5.88
N LEU A 51 9.15 -13.04 5.74
CA LEU A 51 9.95 -13.74 4.73
C LEU A 51 9.54 -13.35 3.30
N ILE A 52 8.24 -13.14 3.05
CA ILE A 52 7.74 -12.67 1.75
C ILE A 52 8.29 -11.26 1.46
N ALA A 53 8.21 -10.35 2.42
CA ALA A 53 8.73 -8.99 2.31
C ALA A 53 10.25 -8.97 2.04
N GLU A 54 11.00 -9.82 2.75
CA GLU A 54 12.45 -10.01 2.57
C GLU A 54 12.81 -10.51 1.17
N ASN A 55 12.12 -11.55 0.69
CA ASN A 55 12.34 -12.12 -0.63
C ASN A 55 12.00 -11.10 -1.73
N TYR A 56 10.93 -10.33 -1.54
CA TYR A 56 10.52 -9.28 -2.48
C TYR A 56 11.61 -8.20 -2.65
N LEU A 57 12.13 -7.65 -1.55
CA LEU A 57 13.20 -6.65 -1.62
C LEU A 57 14.50 -7.22 -2.18
N THR A 58 14.81 -8.48 -1.88
CA THR A 58 15.96 -9.18 -2.46
C THR A 58 15.82 -9.32 -3.98
N TYR A 59 14.63 -9.69 -4.46
CA TYR A 59 14.32 -9.77 -5.90
C TYR A 59 14.50 -8.41 -6.59
N LEU A 60 13.96 -7.33 -6.00
CA LEU A 60 14.11 -5.99 -6.55
C LEU A 60 15.57 -5.54 -6.62
N ARG A 61 16.37 -5.86 -5.60
CA ARG A 61 17.81 -5.56 -5.58
C ARG A 61 18.56 -6.24 -6.72
N SER A 62 18.16 -7.46 -7.09
CA SER A 62 18.82 -8.20 -8.17
C SER A 62 18.34 -7.78 -9.58
N ASN A 63 17.27 -6.99 -9.69
CA ASN A 63 16.63 -6.62 -10.95
C ASN A 63 16.41 -5.10 -11.04
N VAL A 64 17.47 -4.33 -10.78
CA VAL A 64 17.38 -2.86 -10.67
C VAL A 64 17.10 -2.23 -12.03
N ASN A 65 15.88 -1.72 -12.19
CA ASN A 65 15.52 -0.73 -13.21
C ASN A 65 14.85 0.43 -12.47
N ALA A 66 15.41 1.65 -12.55
CA ALA A 66 15.00 2.78 -11.69
C ALA A 66 13.48 3.06 -11.69
N ARG A 67 12.84 3.07 -12.87
CA ARG A 67 11.38 3.30 -12.97
C ARG A 67 10.55 2.16 -12.39
N ILE A 68 11.05 0.92 -12.53
CA ILE A 68 10.39 -0.27 -11.96
C ILE A 68 10.58 -0.31 -10.44
N VAL A 69 11.76 0.08 -9.97
CA VAL A 69 12.14 0.05 -8.55
C VAL A 69 11.26 1.01 -7.75
N GLU A 70 11.12 2.27 -8.16
CA GLU A 70 10.23 3.22 -7.47
C GLU A 70 8.82 2.65 -7.27
N ASN A 71 8.25 2.17 -8.36
CA ASN A 71 6.90 1.62 -8.40
C ASN A 71 6.74 0.37 -7.52
N ALA A 72 7.74 -0.50 -7.57
CA ALA A 72 7.78 -1.72 -6.78
C ALA A 72 8.00 -1.45 -5.27
N CYS A 73 8.81 -0.46 -4.93
CA CYS A 73 9.02 -0.05 -3.55
C CYS A 73 7.75 0.55 -2.92
N LYS A 74 6.96 1.30 -3.69
CA LYS A 74 5.67 1.82 -3.21
C LYS A 74 4.62 0.72 -3.09
N TYR A 75 4.66 -0.29 -3.98
CA TYR A 75 3.90 -1.52 -3.79
C TYR A 75 4.28 -2.27 -2.52
N PHE A 76 5.58 -2.34 -2.19
CA PHE A 76 6.04 -2.92 -0.93
C PHE A 76 5.39 -2.24 0.28
N SER A 77 5.35 -0.90 0.32
CA SER A 77 4.65 -0.19 1.41
C SER A 77 3.20 -0.61 1.55
N TYR A 78 2.46 -0.65 0.44
CA TYR A 78 1.06 -1.09 0.42
C TYR A 78 0.89 -2.51 0.94
N TRP A 79 1.69 -3.44 0.45
CA TRP A 79 1.60 -4.86 0.82
C TRP A 79 1.93 -5.08 2.29
N VAL A 80 3.02 -4.48 2.77
CA VAL A 80 3.44 -4.58 4.18
C VAL A 80 2.37 -4.01 5.10
N TYR A 81 1.82 -2.84 4.76
CA TYR A 81 0.73 -2.27 5.55
C TYR A 81 -0.46 -3.23 5.62
N LYS A 82 -0.95 -3.69 4.48
CA LYS A 82 -2.12 -4.57 4.38
C LYS A 82 -1.96 -5.91 5.10
N GLU A 83 -0.80 -6.55 4.94
CA GLU A 83 -0.61 -7.94 5.38
C GLU A 83 0.05 -8.07 6.75
N MET A 84 0.73 -7.02 7.24
CA MET A 84 1.53 -7.10 8.47
C MET A 84 1.13 -6.08 9.55
N ILE A 85 0.59 -4.92 9.16
CA ILE A 85 0.33 -3.81 10.10
C ILE A 85 -1.16 -3.63 10.35
N MET A 86 -1.96 -3.62 9.28
CA MET A 86 -3.39 -3.39 9.35
C MET A 86 -4.05 -4.45 10.23
N GLU A 87 -4.86 -3.99 11.21
CA GLU A 87 -5.61 -4.84 12.15
C GLU A 87 -4.74 -5.74 13.05
N LYS A 88 -3.41 -5.52 13.11
CA LYS A 88 -2.51 -6.28 13.97
C LYS A 88 -2.09 -5.46 15.20
N SER A 89 -1.84 -6.16 16.30
CA SER A 89 -1.43 -5.56 17.58
C SER A 89 0.02 -5.08 17.63
N TYR A 90 0.75 -5.24 16.53
CA TYR A 90 2.16 -4.87 16.43
C TYR A 90 2.31 -3.37 16.19
N SER A 91 3.12 -2.70 16.99
CA SER A 91 3.38 -1.27 16.91
C SER A 91 4.43 -0.89 15.85
N TYR A 92 4.55 -1.65 14.77
CA TYR A 92 5.56 -1.38 13.73
C TYR A 92 4.97 -0.55 12.60
N SER A 93 5.73 0.44 12.18
CA SER A 93 5.50 1.21 10.96
C SER A 93 6.11 0.51 9.73
N VAL A 94 5.68 0.90 8.53
CA VAL A 94 6.22 0.33 7.28
C VAL A 94 7.74 0.60 7.16
N PRO A 95 8.25 1.83 7.39
CA PRO A 95 9.68 2.11 7.34
C PRO A 95 10.49 1.32 8.36
N GLU A 96 9.97 1.11 9.57
CA GLU A 96 10.66 0.27 10.57
C GLU A 96 10.83 -1.17 10.09
N LEU A 97 9.80 -1.76 9.48
CA LEU A 97 9.89 -3.09 8.89
C LEU A 97 10.87 -3.16 7.73
N HIS A 98 10.84 -2.16 6.84
CA HIS A 98 11.82 -2.02 5.77
C HIS A 98 13.24 -1.96 6.31
N ASP A 99 13.50 -1.11 7.31
CA ASP A 99 14.82 -0.94 7.91
C ASP A 99 15.35 -2.21 8.57
N ILE A 100 14.49 -2.98 9.23
CA ILE A 100 14.87 -4.27 9.82
C ILE A 100 15.32 -5.24 8.73
N ILE A 101 14.53 -5.38 7.66
CA ILE A 101 14.87 -6.27 6.52
C ILE A 101 16.15 -5.78 5.82
N ARG A 102 16.25 -4.46 5.63
CA ARG A 102 17.36 -3.78 4.99
C ARG A 102 18.67 -4.11 5.68
N GLN A 103 18.70 -3.97 6.99
CA GLN A 103 19.86 -4.22 7.83
C GLN A 103 20.17 -5.72 7.94
N SER A 104 19.16 -6.60 7.97
CA SER A 104 19.38 -8.04 8.09
C SER A 104 19.99 -8.66 6.82
N LYS A 105 19.72 -8.07 5.64
CA LYS A 105 20.15 -8.59 4.33
C LYS A 105 21.11 -7.70 3.56
N ASN A 106 21.55 -6.60 4.15
CA ASN A 106 22.39 -5.59 3.49
C ASN A 106 21.77 -5.17 2.13
N ILE A 107 20.50 -4.80 2.16
CA ILE A 107 19.76 -4.30 1.00
C ILE A 107 19.85 -2.76 1.04
N HIS A 108 20.01 -2.06 -0.07
CA HIS A 108 20.10 -0.58 -0.09
C HIS A 108 19.19 0.02 -1.17
N ILE A 109 17.98 -0.53 -1.31
CA ILE A 109 16.96 -0.05 -2.23
C ILE A 109 15.73 0.44 -1.47
N CYS A 110 14.86 1.19 -2.15
CA CYS A 110 13.56 1.64 -1.66
C CYS A 110 13.58 2.70 -0.53
N GLN A 111 14.73 3.22 -0.13
CA GLN A 111 14.84 4.18 0.97
C GLN A 111 13.98 5.43 0.76
N ASP A 112 13.96 5.98 -0.45
CA ASP A 112 13.21 7.20 -0.76
C ASP A 112 11.75 6.94 -1.18
N TYR A 113 11.37 5.66 -1.27
CA TYR A 113 10.09 5.23 -1.87
C TYR A 113 9.21 4.43 -0.90
N VAL A 114 9.74 4.05 0.26
CA VAL A 114 8.98 3.42 1.33
C VAL A 114 8.39 4.51 2.21
N HIS A 115 7.06 4.57 2.21
CA HIS A 115 6.31 5.52 3.01
C HIS A 115 5.41 4.79 4.00
N ASN A 116 5.10 5.50 5.09
CA ASN A 116 4.03 5.09 5.98
C ASN A 116 2.68 5.14 5.28
N ILE A 117 1.81 4.22 5.68
CA ILE A 117 0.43 4.16 5.22
C ILE A 117 -0.46 4.32 6.44
N THR A 118 -1.37 5.28 6.37
CA THR A 118 -2.45 5.42 7.35
C THR A 118 -3.66 4.61 6.90
N PRO A 119 -4.62 4.30 7.79
CA PRO A 119 -5.86 3.65 7.38
C PRO A 119 -6.60 4.40 6.27
N GLU A 120 -6.55 5.74 6.31
CA GLU A 120 -7.14 6.60 5.28
C GLU A 120 -6.43 6.46 3.93
N ILE A 121 -5.09 6.52 3.90
CA ILE A 121 -4.31 6.31 2.68
C ILE A 121 -4.61 4.93 2.10
N TYR A 122 -4.62 3.89 2.94
CA TYR A 122 -4.95 2.53 2.50
C TYR A 122 -6.35 2.44 1.88
N LEU A 123 -7.35 3.06 2.50
CA LEU A 123 -8.71 3.07 1.99
C LEU A 123 -8.80 3.76 0.62
N ASN A 124 -8.08 4.87 0.45
CA ASN A 124 -7.98 5.59 -0.83
C ASN A 124 -7.30 4.72 -1.90
N ILE A 125 -6.23 4.00 -1.55
CA ILE A 125 -5.58 3.03 -2.45
C ILE A 125 -6.57 1.96 -2.90
N LYS A 126 -7.31 1.37 -1.95
CA LYS A 126 -8.29 0.32 -2.23
C LYS A 126 -9.37 0.81 -3.20
N LYS A 127 -9.95 1.99 -2.94
CA LYS A 127 -10.94 2.63 -3.81
C LYS A 127 -10.42 2.81 -5.25
N LEU A 128 -9.17 3.27 -5.41
CA LEU A 128 -8.55 3.42 -6.73
C LEU A 128 -8.32 2.08 -7.44
N ILE A 129 -7.83 1.05 -6.72
CA ILE A 129 -7.64 -0.29 -7.27
C ILE A 129 -8.99 -0.86 -7.73
N ASP A 130 -10.03 -0.70 -6.93
CA ASP A 130 -11.37 -1.17 -7.27
C ASP A 130 -11.90 -0.44 -8.51
N LEU A 131 -11.78 0.89 -8.56
CA LEU A 131 -12.18 1.68 -9.72
C LEU A 131 -11.43 1.26 -11.00
N HIS A 132 -10.11 1.02 -10.91
CA HIS A 132 -9.30 0.56 -12.03
C HIS A 132 -9.66 -0.85 -12.49
N ASN A 133 -9.87 -1.80 -11.58
CA ASN A 133 -10.23 -3.16 -11.97
C ASN A 133 -11.57 -3.17 -12.74
N ASN A 134 -12.55 -2.39 -12.27
CA ASN A 134 -13.81 -2.22 -12.99
C ASN A 134 -13.60 -1.55 -14.36
N PHE A 135 -12.67 -0.60 -14.47
CA PHE A 135 -12.33 0.00 -15.76
C PHE A 135 -11.73 -1.03 -16.73
N MET A 136 -10.84 -1.90 -16.25
CA MET A 136 -10.30 -2.99 -17.05
C MET A 136 -11.36 -4.00 -17.47
N GLU A 137 -12.35 -4.29 -16.61
CA GLU A 137 -13.50 -5.13 -16.96
C GLU A 137 -14.33 -4.51 -18.11
N VAL A 138 -14.53 -3.19 -18.09
CA VAL A 138 -15.20 -2.45 -19.18
C VAL A 138 -14.40 -2.54 -20.48
N LEU A 139 -13.08 -2.46 -20.42
CA LEU A 139 -12.20 -2.58 -21.60
C LEU A 139 -12.11 -4.01 -22.17
N GLY A 140 -12.29 -5.03 -21.33
CA GLY A 140 -12.09 -6.45 -21.69
C GLY A 140 -13.27 -7.12 -22.41
N GLY A 141 -14.31 -6.38 -22.79
CA GLY A 141 -15.50 -6.93 -23.45
C GLY A 141 -15.30 -7.22 -24.94
N THR A 142 -15.76 -8.37 -25.41
CA THR A 142 -15.79 -8.72 -26.84
C THR A 142 -16.98 -8.03 -27.53
N ASN A 143 -16.71 -6.89 -28.15
CA ASN A 143 -17.49 -6.23 -29.22
C ASN A 143 -18.91 -5.71 -28.92
N SER A 144 -19.50 -5.96 -27.75
CA SER A 144 -20.65 -5.20 -27.25
C SER A 144 -20.30 -4.61 -25.89
N PHE A 145 -20.49 -3.30 -25.73
CA PHE A 145 -20.33 -2.64 -24.44
C PHE A 145 -21.28 -3.26 -23.42
N ASP A 146 -20.71 -3.81 -22.35
CA ASP A 146 -21.44 -4.42 -21.26
C ASP A 146 -21.91 -3.31 -20.31
N CYS A 147 -23.20 -2.96 -20.40
CA CYS A 147 -23.77 -1.87 -19.63
C CYS A 147 -23.78 -2.14 -18.12
N ASP A 148 -23.80 -3.40 -17.68
CA ASP A 148 -23.74 -3.75 -16.25
C ASP A 148 -22.35 -3.41 -15.68
N LYS A 149 -21.29 -3.67 -16.45
CA LYS A 149 -19.92 -3.26 -16.09
C LYS A 149 -19.77 -1.73 -16.08
N ALA A 150 -20.37 -1.06 -17.06
CA ALA A 150 -20.40 0.40 -17.13
C ALA A 150 -21.13 1.01 -15.92
N GLU A 151 -22.31 0.48 -15.57
CA GLU A 151 -23.08 0.89 -14.39
C GLU A 151 -22.29 0.74 -13.11
N LYS A 152 -21.64 -0.41 -12.91
CA LYS A 152 -20.82 -0.68 -11.72
C LYS A 152 -19.69 0.32 -11.56
N LEU A 153 -18.96 0.61 -12.65
CA LEU A 153 -17.91 1.63 -12.62
C LEU A 153 -18.47 3.03 -12.37
N PHE A 154 -19.57 3.39 -13.03
CA PHE A 154 -20.25 4.67 -12.87
C PHE A 154 -20.66 4.93 -11.42
N ASN A 155 -21.25 3.92 -10.77
CA ASN A 155 -21.66 4.00 -9.37
C ASN A 155 -20.45 4.13 -8.42
N LEU A 156 -19.37 3.40 -8.67
CA LEU A 156 -18.12 3.54 -7.91
C LEU A 156 -17.53 4.95 -8.05
N TYR A 157 -17.49 5.47 -9.29
CA TYR A 157 -16.98 6.82 -9.57
C TYR A 157 -17.83 7.90 -8.89
N ASN A 158 -19.15 7.82 -8.99
CA ASN A 158 -20.06 8.80 -8.38
C ASN A 158 -19.97 8.81 -6.85
N GLY A 159 -19.65 7.66 -6.23
CA GLY A 159 -19.34 7.61 -4.80
C GLY A 159 -18.06 8.38 -4.41
N LEU A 160 -17.20 8.70 -5.38
CA LEU A 160 -15.92 9.39 -5.17
C LEU A 160 -15.90 10.83 -5.73
N ILE A 161 -16.86 11.21 -6.57
CA ILE A 161 -16.81 12.47 -7.33
C ILE A 161 -16.70 13.73 -6.44
N ASN A 162 -17.30 13.70 -5.24
CA ASN A 162 -17.28 14.81 -4.28
C ASN A 162 -16.08 14.79 -3.33
N THR A 163 -15.18 13.80 -3.45
CA THR A 163 -13.94 13.73 -2.66
C THR A 163 -12.82 14.57 -3.26
N CYS A 164 -12.99 15.03 -4.50
CA CYS A 164 -11.99 15.72 -5.29
C CYS A 164 -12.54 17.03 -5.86
N TYR A 165 -11.63 17.95 -6.17
CA TYR A 165 -11.93 19.18 -6.90
C TYR A 165 -11.28 19.19 -8.27
N LEU A 166 -11.85 19.95 -9.19
CA LEU A 166 -11.28 20.19 -10.50
C LEU A 166 -9.87 20.78 -10.38
N ASN A 167 -8.94 20.26 -11.19
CA ASN A 167 -7.52 20.65 -11.19
C ASN A 167 -6.80 20.42 -9.85
N SER A 168 -7.29 19.48 -9.03
CA SER A 168 -6.57 19.06 -7.83
C SER A 168 -5.20 18.49 -8.19
N ASP A 169 -4.16 18.92 -7.47
CA ASP A 169 -2.82 18.34 -7.53
C ASP A 169 -2.69 17.08 -6.65
N ASP A 170 -3.69 16.82 -5.80
CA ASP A 170 -3.81 15.58 -5.02
C ASP A 170 -3.73 14.37 -5.97
N PRO A 171 -2.76 13.46 -5.78
CA PRO A 171 -2.58 12.42 -6.77
C PRO A 171 -3.61 11.27 -6.67
N PHE A 172 -4.40 11.16 -5.58
CA PHE A 172 -5.55 10.26 -5.55
C PHE A 172 -6.63 10.79 -6.50
N CYS A 173 -6.87 12.10 -6.48
CA CYS A 173 -7.74 12.76 -7.44
C CYS A 173 -7.22 12.65 -8.89
N ASN A 174 -5.90 12.79 -9.12
CA ASN A 174 -5.32 12.56 -10.44
C ASN A 174 -5.52 11.13 -10.94
N GLY A 175 -5.46 10.14 -10.05
CA GLY A 175 -5.74 8.74 -10.37
C GLY A 175 -7.19 8.53 -10.83
N ILE A 176 -8.15 9.08 -10.09
CA ILE A 176 -9.58 9.03 -10.45
C ILE A 176 -9.81 9.74 -11.80
N GLU A 177 -9.24 10.93 -11.99
CA GLU A 177 -9.38 11.72 -13.22
C GLU A 177 -8.78 11.00 -14.44
N THR A 178 -7.68 10.28 -14.25
CA THR A 178 -7.08 9.45 -15.31
C THR A 178 -8.04 8.36 -15.77
N ILE A 179 -8.67 7.65 -14.83
CA ILE A 179 -9.66 6.60 -15.14
C ILE A 179 -10.89 7.22 -15.81
N ARG A 180 -11.39 8.35 -15.29
CA ARG A 180 -12.50 9.08 -15.90
C ARG A 180 -12.23 9.40 -17.37
N ASN A 181 -11.05 9.98 -17.65
CA ASN A 181 -10.68 10.37 -19.00
C ASN A 181 -10.52 9.16 -19.93
N GLY A 182 -9.98 8.03 -19.43
CA GLY A 182 -9.95 6.77 -20.16
C GLY A 182 -11.35 6.27 -20.49
N TYR A 183 -12.21 6.18 -19.48
CA TYR A 183 -13.59 5.71 -19.60
C TYR A 183 -14.42 6.54 -20.58
N ASN A 184 -14.41 7.86 -20.45
CA ASN A 184 -15.17 8.76 -21.32
C ASN A 184 -14.68 8.70 -22.76
N LYS A 185 -13.38 8.46 -23.00
CA LYS A 185 -12.85 8.22 -24.36
C LYS A 185 -13.32 6.88 -24.91
N THR A 186 -13.35 5.83 -24.08
CA THR A 186 -13.80 4.49 -24.46
C THR A 186 -15.30 4.45 -24.79
N LEU A 187 -16.14 5.12 -24.01
CA LEU A 187 -17.61 5.03 -24.13
C LEU A 187 -18.26 6.20 -24.89
N ILE A 188 -17.47 7.09 -25.51
CA ILE A 188 -18.00 8.31 -26.15
C ILE A 188 -19.09 8.06 -27.20
N ASN A 189 -19.11 6.86 -27.79
CA ASN A 189 -20.07 6.45 -28.83
C ASN A 189 -21.07 5.38 -28.36
N ALA A 190 -20.99 4.90 -27.12
CA ALA A 190 -21.84 3.84 -26.58
C ALA A 190 -23.17 4.41 -26.07
N LYS A 191 -24.04 4.85 -26.99
CA LYS A 191 -25.34 5.46 -26.64
C LYS A 191 -26.27 4.50 -25.88
N ASP A 192 -26.14 3.20 -26.13
CA ASP A 192 -27.03 2.17 -25.57
C ASP A 192 -26.85 1.93 -24.07
N CYS A 193 -25.75 2.43 -23.48
CA CYS A 193 -25.50 2.35 -22.04
C CYS A 193 -25.77 3.67 -21.30
N ALA A 194 -26.59 4.57 -21.84
CA ALA A 194 -27.03 5.74 -21.09
C ALA A 194 -27.82 5.33 -19.83
N PRO A 195 -27.60 5.96 -18.65
CA PRO A 195 -26.79 7.16 -18.42
C PRO A 195 -25.31 6.89 -18.05
N TYR A 196 -24.87 5.64 -18.09
CA TYR A 196 -23.56 5.20 -17.59
C TYR A 196 -22.40 5.44 -18.56
N ASN A 197 -22.68 5.78 -19.81
CA ASN A 197 -21.67 6.02 -20.85
C ASN A 197 -20.82 7.28 -20.67
N PHE A 198 -21.09 8.11 -19.65
CA PHE A 198 -20.33 9.31 -19.37
C PHE A 198 -20.16 9.58 -17.87
N LEU A 199 -18.93 9.91 -17.47
CA LEU A 199 -18.58 10.31 -16.10
C LEU A 199 -18.39 11.82 -16.00
N GLN A 200 -19.16 12.45 -15.11
CA GLN A 200 -19.14 13.89 -14.86
C GLN A 200 -17.77 14.33 -14.33
N PRO A 201 -17.27 15.53 -14.71
CA PRO A 201 -16.05 16.07 -14.12
C PRO A 201 -16.23 16.41 -12.63
N PHE A 202 -15.12 16.52 -11.90
CA PHE A 202 -15.15 17.06 -10.54
C PHE A 202 -15.69 18.48 -10.49
N GLN A 203 -16.28 18.83 -9.35
CA GLN A 203 -16.76 20.19 -9.12
C GLN A 203 -15.59 21.17 -8.98
N LYS A 204 -15.81 22.43 -9.36
CA LYS A 204 -14.85 23.50 -9.09
C LYS A 204 -14.75 23.72 -7.58
N ARG A 205 -13.54 24.00 -7.09
CA ARG A 205 -13.34 24.39 -5.70
C ARG A 205 -14.09 25.70 -5.42
N PRO A 206 -14.94 25.77 -4.37
CA PRO A 206 -15.62 27.01 -4.01
C PRO A 206 -14.59 28.12 -3.67
N GLU A 207 -14.80 29.34 -4.17
CA GLU A 207 -13.88 30.48 -3.94
C GLU A 207 -13.67 30.81 -2.44
N LYS A 208 -14.64 30.45 -1.58
CA LYS A 208 -14.60 30.69 -0.13
C LYS A 208 -14.18 29.49 0.71
N SER A 209 -13.88 28.33 0.12
CA SER A 209 -13.39 27.18 0.87
C SER A 209 -11.87 27.25 1.03
N ALA A 210 -11.41 28.18 1.87
CA ALA A 210 -10.02 28.25 2.33
C ALA A 210 -9.74 27.32 3.53
N ASN A 211 -10.60 26.32 3.75
CA ASN A 211 -10.29 25.25 4.68
C ASN A 211 -9.43 24.24 3.95
N THR A 212 -8.14 24.41 4.14
CA THR A 212 -7.08 23.44 3.98
C THR A 212 -7.66 22.02 4.12
N ILE A 213 -7.86 21.32 3.01
CA ILE A 213 -7.85 19.86 3.08
C ILE A 213 -6.48 19.57 3.65
N ALA A 214 -6.47 19.19 4.93
CA ALA A 214 -5.27 18.94 5.69
C ALA A 214 -4.36 18.12 4.80
N THR A 215 -3.20 18.69 4.53
CA THR A 215 -2.07 18.13 3.81
C THR A 215 -2.14 16.62 3.85
N ALA A 216 -2.71 16.00 2.81
CA ALA A 216 -2.47 14.60 2.48
C ALA A 216 -1.04 14.55 1.96
N ALA A 217 -0.11 14.90 2.85
CA ALA A 217 1.29 15.03 2.58
C ALA A 217 1.76 13.62 2.23
N ILE A 218 2.20 13.51 0.98
CA ILE A 218 3.13 12.51 0.46
C ILE A 218 2.47 11.24 -0.11
N THR A 219 2.36 11.29 -1.44
CA THR A 219 2.47 10.20 -2.43
C THR A 219 1.26 9.34 -2.75
N ALA A 220 0.28 9.95 -3.41
CA ALA A 220 -0.48 9.22 -4.42
C ALA A 220 0.25 9.09 -5.78
N ILE A 221 1.51 9.58 -5.87
CA ILE A 221 2.37 9.57 -7.06
C ILE A 221 2.66 8.14 -7.59
N SER A 222 2.17 7.05 -6.97
CA SER A 222 2.42 5.69 -7.48
C SER A 222 1.31 4.68 -7.27
N PHE A 223 0.06 5.11 -7.37
CA PHE A 223 -1.05 4.15 -7.40
C PHE A 223 -1.26 3.53 -8.78
N ALA A 224 -1.04 4.28 -9.87
CA ALA A 224 -0.89 3.70 -11.21
C ALA A 224 0.26 2.68 -11.26
N SER A 225 1.35 2.95 -10.55
CA SER A 225 2.51 2.08 -10.39
C SER A 225 2.23 0.76 -9.68
N ILE A 226 1.43 0.78 -8.60
CA ILE A 226 0.95 -0.42 -7.90
C ILE A 226 0.10 -1.28 -8.84
N MET A 227 -0.78 -0.65 -9.63
CA MET A 227 -1.64 -1.34 -10.59
C MET A 227 -0.84 -1.96 -11.73
N THR A 228 0.03 -1.19 -12.40
CA THR A 228 0.90 -1.65 -13.49
C THR A 228 1.84 -2.78 -13.04
N TYR A 229 2.45 -2.69 -11.85
CA TYR A 229 3.30 -3.76 -11.33
C TYR A 229 2.51 -5.06 -11.11
N LYS A 230 1.35 -5.00 -10.44
CA LYS A 230 0.50 -6.18 -10.19
C LYS A 230 0.03 -6.83 -11.50
N VAL A 231 -0.33 -6.01 -12.50
CA VAL A 231 -0.70 -6.46 -13.84
C VAL A 231 0.49 -7.14 -14.54
N SER A 232 1.67 -6.51 -14.56
CA SER A 232 2.87 -7.07 -15.21
C SER A 232 3.32 -8.42 -14.63
N LYS A 233 3.11 -8.67 -13.33
CA LYS A 233 3.38 -9.95 -12.65
C LYS A 233 2.35 -11.03 -12.96
N ARG A 234 1.13 -10.70 -13.40
CA ARG A 234 0.10 -11.70 -13.79
C ARG A 234 0.31 -12.24 -15.20
N TYR A 235 1.07 -11.53 -16.05
CA TYR A 235 1.31 -11.87 -17.45
C TYR A 235 2.74 -12.37 -17.73
N ARG A 236 3.52 -12.70 -16.69
CA ARG A 236 4.91 -13.17 -16.79
C ARG A 236 5.10 -14.40 -15.91
#